data_AF-A0A2I0R3Z5-F1
#
_entry.id   AF-A0A2I0R3Z5-F1
#
_cell.length_a   1.000
_cell.length_b   1.000
_cell.length_c   1.000
_cell.angle_alpha   90.00
_cell.angle_beta   90.00
_cell.angle_gamma   90.00
#
_symmetry.space_group_name_H-M   'P 1'
#
loop_
_entity.id
_entity.type
_entity.pdbx_description
1 polymer ?
#
loop_
_entity_poly.entity_id
_entity_poly.type
_entity_poly.pdbx_seq_one_letter_code
_entity_poly.pdbx_strand_id
1 'polypeptide(L)'
;MKHILNQKVSDLAVKNFAILQFFIEHQIDFYCEGNLSLEEAIKKSDLDQKEILSQIEEINKQDALNYSVDIENWPLDLLADYIQKTHHKFTEEALVELKDKVDAFIADSSGDQKMTIVDFKVKLNLLAKELGGHMKKEELILFPFIRKMVSARKELEAPRFGTVQKPIDMMIHEHDTAFQLLVEIRKLFNDYKIESDMNSECENIVLKMKCLDCDLQHHLHLENNILFPKTVELEKNKVTS
;
A
#
# COMPACT_ATOMS: atom_id res chain seq x y z
N MET A 1 -25.23 3.39 -11.38
CA MET A 1 -24.97 2.24 -12.27
C MET A 1 -23.83 2.47 -13.26
N LYS A 2 -23.99 2.93 -14.52
CA LYS A 2 -22.86 2.97 -15.50
C LYS A 2 -21.70 3.91 -15.15
N HIS A 3 -21.93 4.94 -14.34
CA HIS A 3 -20.91 5.96 -14.08
C HIS A 3 -19.80 5.50 -13.13
N ILE A 4 -20.08 4.61 -12.17
CA ILE A 4 -19.07 4.17 -11.18
C ILE A 4 -18.10 3.13 -11.76
N LEU A 5 -18.60 2.29 -12.67
CA LEU A 5 -17.79 1.27 -13.36
C LEU A 5 -16.60 1.86 -14.12
N ASN A 6 -16.76 3.08 -14.65
CA ASN A 6 -15.72 3.78 -15.40
C ASN A 6 -14.79 4.63 -14.50
N GLN A 7 -15.05 4.71 -13.19
CA GLN A 7 -14.17 5.42 -12.27
C GLN A 7 -12.97 4.54 -11.93
N LYS A 8 -11.83 5.18 -11.72
CA LYS A 8 -10.61 4.51 -11.29
C LYS A 8 -10.80 3.94 -9.89
N VAL A 9 -10.27 2.74 -9.64
CA VAL A 9 -10.31 2.14 -8.30
C VAL A 9 -9.51 2.98 -7.28
N SER A 10 -8.43 3.66 -7.71
CA SER A 10 -7.74 4.63 -6.85
C SER A 10 -8.69 5.75 -6.39
N ASP A 11 -9.40 6.39 -7.32
CA ASP A 11 -10.24 7.55 -7.03
C ASP A 11 -11.42 7.18 -6.10
N LEU A 12 -11.90 5.94 -6.22
CA LEU A 12 -12.92 5.39 -5.33
C LEU A 12 -12.37 5.12 -3.92
N ALA A 13 -11.16 4.56 -3.83
CA ALA A 13 -10.49 4.29 -2.56
C ALA A 13 -10.14 5.58 -1.81
N VAL A 14 -9.66 6.63 -2.49
CA VAL A 14 -9.29 7.89 -1.81
C VAL A 14 -10.50 8.58 -1.18
N LYS A 15 -11.67 8.51 -1.82
CA LYS A 15 -12.85 9.29 -1.38
C LYS A 15 -13.57 8.70 -0.19
N ASN A 16 -13.46 7.38 0.03
CA ASN A 16 -14.27 6.68 1.01
C ASN A 16 -13.48 5.53 1.65
N PHE A 17 -13.22 5.65 2.96
CA PHE A 17 -12.46 4.64 3.71
C PHE A 17 -13.16 3.28 3.72
N ALA A 18 -14.49 3.25 3.72
CA ALA A 18 -15.24 2.00 3.63
C ALA A 18 -15.10 1.35 2.25
N ILE A 19 -14.93 2.12 1.16
CA ILE A 19 -14.60 1.57 -0.15
C ILE A 19 -13.17 1.04 -0.18
N LEU A 20 -12.20 1.75 0.42
CA LEU A 20 -10.85 1.24 0.57
C LEU A 20 -10.86 -0.11 1.31
N GLN A 21 -11.54 -0.19 2.45
CA GLN A 21 -11.66 -1.42 3.24
C GLN A 21 -12.35 -2.53 2.43
N PHE A 22 -13.38 -2.18 1.68
CA PHE A 22 -14.07 -3.10 0.78
C PHE A 22 -13.13 -3.67 -0.29
N PHE A 23 -12.29 -2.85 -0.91
CA PHE A 23 -11.31 -3.33 -1.89
C PHE A 23 -10.26 -4.24 -1.28
N ILE A 24 -9.80 -3.97 -0.05
CA ILE A 24 -8.91 -4.86 0.70
C ILE A 24 -9.59 -6.24 0.89
N GLU A 25 -10.84 -6.25 1.34
CA GLU A 25 -11.59 -7.49 1.61
C GLU A 25 -11.83 -8.32 0.35
N HIS A 26 -12.03 -7.65 -0.79
CA HIS A 26 -12.28 -8.28 -2.08
C HIS A 26 -11.00 -8.44 -2.94
N GLN A 27 -9.83 -8.11 -2.40
CA GLN A 27 -8.54 -8.19 -3.09
C GLN A 27 -8.51 -7.42 -4.42
N ILE A 28 -9.22 -6.30 -4.49
CA ILE A 28 -9.20 -5.39 -5.63
C ILE A 28 -7.94 -4.52 -5.50
N ASP A 29 -7.04 -4.59 -6.48
CA ASP A 29 -5.78 -3.84 -6.47
C ASP A 29 -6.00 -2.36 -6.82
N PHE A 30 -6.20 -1.54 -5.78
CA PHE A 30 -6.39 -0.09 -5.89
C PHE A 30 -5.10 0.72 -5.68
N TYR A 31 -4.00 0.06 -5.31
CA TYR A 31 -2.75 0.71 -4.89
C TYR A 31 -1.63 0.58 -5.94
N CYS A 32 -1.49 -0.57 -6.60
CA CYS A 32 -0.56 -0.77 -7.72
C CYS A 32 -1.28 -0.54 -9.06
N GLU A 33 -2.45 -1.15 -9.25
CA GLU A 33 -3.27 -0.99 -10.46
C GLU A 33 -4.37 0.08 -10.33
N GLY A 34 -4.12 1.10 -9.50
CA GLY A 34 -5.07 2.18 -9.15
C GLY A 34 -5.74 2.86 -10.35
N ASN A 35 -5.05 2.95 -11.48
CA ASN A 35 -5.53 3.58 -12.72
C ASN A 35 -6.57 2.77 -13.50
N LEU A 36 -6.79 1.49 -13.17
CA LEU A 36 -7.83 0.69 -13.79
C LEU A 36 -9.21 1.20 -13.38
N SER A 37 -10.14 1.13 -14.32
CA SER A 37 -11.55 1.31 -14.00
C SER A 37 -12.04 0.18 -13.09
N LEU A 38 -13.07 0.45 -12.28
CA LEU A 38 -13.71 -0.57 -11.46
C LEU A 38 -14.17 -1.78 -12.30
N GLU A 39 -14.65 -1.55 -13.53
CA GLU A 39 -15.01 -2.64 -14.44
C GLU A 39 -13.82 -3.52 -14.82
N GLU A 40 -12.68 -2.92 -15.14
CA GLU A 40 -11.46 -3.67 -15.48
C GLU A 40 -10.92 -4.44 -14.28
N ALA A 41 -10.94 -3.84 -13.09
CA ALA A 41 -10.49 -4.48 -11.86
C ALA A 41 -11.39 -5.68 -11.48
N ILE A 42 -12.71 -5.56 -11.63
CA ILE A 42 -13.65 -6.67 -11.43
C ILE A 42 -13.42 -7.78 -12.47
N LYS A 43 -13.16 -7.45 -13.74
CA LYS A 43 -12.89 -8.47 -14.78
C LYS A 43 -11.61 -9.26 -14.54
N LYS A 44 -10.66 -8.70 -13.78
CA LYS A 44 -9.42 -9.37 -13.38
C LYS A 44 -9.58 -10.24 -12.13
N SER A 45 -10.71 -10.13 -11.42
CA SER A 45 -11.03 -10.95 -10.26
C SER A 45 -12.16 -11.94 -10.56
N ASP A 46 -12.40 -12.89 -9.65
CA ASP A 46 -13.49 -13.86 -9.76
C ASP A 46 -14.82 -13.32 -9.20
N LEU A 47 -14.98 -12.00 -9.13
CA LEU A 47 -16.10 -11.33 -8.45
C LEU A 47 -17.31 -11.11 -9.38
N ASP A 48 -18.53 -11.27 -8.86
CA ASP A 48 -19.74 -10.92 -9.60
C ASP A 48 -19.94 -9.39 -9.65
N GLN A 49 -19.93 -8.85 -10.86
CA GLN A 49 -20.05 -7.40 -11.07
C GLN A 49 -21.32 -6.79 -10.45
N LYS A 50 -22.45 -7.50 -10.46
CA LYS A 50 -23.71 -6.96 -9.91
C LYS A 50 -23.64 -6.91 -8.39
N GLU A 51 -23.09 -7.94 -7.77
CA GLU A 51 -22.89 -8.02 -6.32
C GLU A 51 -21.98 -6.89 -5.83
N ILE A 52 -20.81 -6.73 -6.46
CA ILE A 52 -19.85 -5.66 -6.11
C ILE A 52 -20.47 -4.27 -6.25
N LEU A 53 -21.21 -4.03 -7.34
CA LEU A 53 -21.88 -2.74 -7.53
C LEU A 53 -22.94 -2.48 -6.45
N SER A 54 -23.71 -3.50 -6.08
CA SER A 54 -24.71 -3.37 -5.04
C SER A 54 -24.08 -3.00 -3.70
N GLN A 55 -22.99 -3.68 -3.32
CA GLN A 55 -22.30 -3.45 -2.05
C GLN A 55 -21.63 -2.06 -2.00
N ILE A 56 -20.97 -1.63 -3.07
CA ILE A 56 -20.38 -0.27 -3.15
C ILE A 56 -21.47 0.81 -3.12
N GLU A 57 -22.63 0.58 -3.75
CA GLU A 57 -23.76 1.52 -3.68
C GLU A 57 -24.35 1.60 -2.26
N GLU A 58 -24.38 0.50 -1.51
CA GLU A 58 -24.78 0.50 -0.11
C GLU A 58 -23.79 1.26 0.78
N ILE A 59 -22.48 1.04 0.59
CA ILE A 59 -21.42 1.77 1.30
C ILE A 59 -21.57 3.29 1.08
N ASN A 60 -21.79 3.71 -0.18
CA ASN A 60 -21.94 5.13 -0.50
C ASN A 60 -23.19 5.78 0.09
N LYS A 61 -24.26 5.02 0.37
CA LYS A 61 -25.47 5.55 1.02
C LYS A 61 -25.26 5.83 2.50
N GLN A 62 -24.21 5.27 3.12
CA GLN A 62 -24.04 5.33 4.56
C GLN A 62 -23.35 6.61 5.05
N ASP A 63 -22.80 7.47 4.18
CA ASP A 63 -22.22 8.83 4.40
C ASP A 63 -21.26 9.04 5.61
N ALA A 64 -21.07 8.03 6.46
CA ALA A 64 -20.49 8.15 7.80
C ALA A 64 -18.99 7.82 7.85
N LEU A 65 -18.39 7.39 6.74
CA LEU A 65 -17.02 6.89 6.67
C LEU A 65 -16.19 7.47 5.50
N ASN A 66 -16.59 8.64 4.99
CA ASN A 66 -15.65 9.43 4.18
C ASN A 66 -14.44 9.76 5.06
N TYR A 67 -13.24 9.82 4.48
CA TYR A 67 -12.07 10.28 5.23
C TYR A 67 -12.39 11.63 5.85
N SER A 68 -12.26 11.72 7.18
CA SER A 68 -12.46 12.99 7.90
C SER A 68 -11.41 14.05 7.52
N VAL A 69 -10.40 13.63 6.78
CA VAL A 69 -9.24 14.40 6.35
C VAL A 69 -9.13 14.29 4.83
N ASP A 70 -9.13 15.44 4.17
CA ASP A 70 -8.95 15.56 2.72
C ASP A 70 -7.46 15.44 2.36
N ILE A 71 -6.95 14.20 2.43
CA ILE A 71 -5.55 13.86 2.16
C ILE A 71 -5.18 14.20 0.71
N GLU A 72 -6.12 14.14 -0.23
CA GLU A 72 -5.88 14.56 -1.62
C GLU A 72 -5.34 15.99 -1.66
N ASN A 73 -5.92 16.92 -0.90
CA ASN A 73 -5.55 18.32 -0.97
C ASN A 73 -4.43 18.74 -0.02
N TRP A 74 -3.73 17.77 0.59
CA TRP A 74 -2.58 18.06 1.44
C TRP A 74 -1.39 18.61 0.66
N PRO A 75 -0.64 19.56 1.26
CA PRO A 75 0.69 19.90 0.78
C PRO A 75 1.59 18.66 0.65
N LEU A 76 2.38 18.56 -0.42
CA LEU A 76 3.19 17.36 -0.69
C LEU A 76 4.27 17.10 0.36
N ASP A 77 4.79 18.16 0.98
CA ASP A 77 5.72 18.06 2.11
C ASP A 77 5.03 17.49 3.35
N LEU A 78 3.79 17.89 3.63
CA LEU A 78 2.98 17.31 4.70
C LEU A 78 2.64 15.84 4.43
N LEU A 79 2.25 15.49 3.19
CA LEU A 79 1.94 14.11 2.81
C LEU A 79 3.17 13.20 2.92
N ALA A 80 4.34 13.64 2.45
CA ALA A 80 5.59 12.90 2.61
C ALA A 80 5.96 12.72 4.09
N ASP A 81 5.77 13.77 4.91
CA ASP A 81 5.98 13.69 6.35
C ASP A 81 5.03 12.70 7.03
N TYR A 82 3.76 12.69 6.61
CA TYR A 82 2.76 11.76 7.12
C TYR A 82 3.17 10.32 6.80
N ILE A 83 3.41 9.99 5.53
CA ILE A 83 3.81 8.65 5.09
C ILE A 83 5.02 8.15 5.87
N GLN A 84 6.06 8.98 6.00
CA GLN A 84 7.26 8.64 6.75
C GLN A 84 6.98 8.41 8.26
N LYS A 85 6.13 9.24 8.89
CA LYS A 85 5.91 9.18 10.34
C LYS A 85 4.84 8.17 10.75
N THR A 86 3.97 7.75 9.84
CA THR A 86 2.93 6.75 10.08
C THR A 86 3.33 5.40 9.49
N HIS A 87 3.37 5.29 8.16
CA HIS A 87 3.50 4.02 7.45
C HIS A 87 4.90 3.43 7.52
N HIS A 88 5.95 4.24 7.30
CA HIS A 88 7.32 3.70 7.37
C HIS A 88 7.67 3.24 8.78
N LYS A 89 7.31 4.06 9.78
CA LYS A 89 7.51 3.73 11.19
C LYS A 89 6.76 2.46 11.58
N PHE A 90 5.47 2.37 11.22
CA PHE A 90 4.68 1.17 11.49
C PHE A 90 5.27 -0.06 10.81
N THR A 91 5.67 0.05 9.54
CA THR A 91 6.28 -1.04 8.77
C THR A 91 7.56 -1.53 9.42
N GLU A 92 8.46 -0.63 9.83
CA GLU A 92 9.72 -0.99 10.51
C GLU A 92 9.44 -1.73 11.83
N GLU A 93 8.56 -1.20 12.67
CA GLU A 93 8.19 -1.82 13.96
C GLU A 93 7.50 -3.19 13.76
N ALA A 94 6.57 -3.28 12.81
CA ALA A 94 5.83 -4.51 12.51
C ALA A 94 6.74 -5.62 11.96
N LEU A 95 7.70 -5.28 11.08
CA LEU A 95 8.65 -6.24 10.53
C LEU A 95 9.60 -6.80 11.59
N VAL A 96 10.04 -5.97 12.55
CA VAL A 96 10.86 -6.44 13.68
C VAL A 96 10.06 -7.40 14.54
N GLU A 97 8.85 -7.00 14.95
CA GLU A 97 7.99 -7.83 15.79
C GLU A 97 7.61 -9.16 15.11
N LEU A 98 7.29 -9.13 13.83
CA LEU A 98 6.97 -10.33 13.05
C LEU A 98 8.16 -11.29 12.99
N LYS A 99 9.38 -10.80 12.78
CA LYS A 99 10.58 -11.64 12.75
C LYS A 99 10.81 -12.33 14.09
N ASP A 100 10.69 -11.59 15.19
CA ASP A 100 10.87 -12.15 16.54
C ASP A 100 9.81 -13.22 16.85
N LYS A 101 8.54 -12.96 16.51
CA LYS A 101 7.43 -13.93 16.68
C LYS A 101 7.62 -15.19 15.83
N VAL A 102 8.02 -15.03 14.58
CA VAL A 102 8.29 -16.13 13.65
C VAL A 102 9.43 -17.01 14.17
N ASP A 103 10.51 -16.40 14.66
CA ASP A 103 11.67 -17.13 15.15
C ASP A 103 11.35 -17.90 16.44
N ALA A 104 10.61 -17.28 17.37
CA ALA A 104 10.11 -17.95 18.57
C ALA A 104 9.19 -19.13 18.22
N PHE A 105 8.21 -18.92 17.34
CA PHE A 105 7.28 -19.97 16.93
C PHE A 105 7.99 -21.16 16.29
N ILE A 106 8.97 -20.92 15.41
CA ILE A 106 9.76 -21.98 14.78
C ILE A 106 10.58 -22.75 15.81
N ALA A 107 11.11 -22.10 16.85
CA ALA A 107 11.88 -22.77 17.89
C ALA A 107 11.00 -23.72 18.72
N ASP A 108 9.79 -23.29 19.08
CA ASP A 108 8.94 -23.97 20.07
C ASP A 108 7.88 -24.90 19.46
N SER A 109 7.63 -24.80 18.15
CA SER A 109 6.60 -25.60 17.46
C SER A 109 7.14 -26.81 16.69
N SER A 110 6.23 -27.69 16.29
CA SER A 110 6.47 -28.84 15.39
C SER A 110 5.26 -29.08 14.48
N GLY A 111 5.43 -29.87 13.41
CA GLY A 111 4.36 -30.20 12.47
C GLY A 111 4.12 -29.17 11.36
N ASP A 112 2.97 -29.27 10.70
CA ASP A 112 2.66 -28.57 9.45
C ASP A 112 2.59 -27.04 9.60
N GLN A 113 2.10 -26.55 10.73
CA GLN A 113 2.09 -25.11 11.03
C GLN A 113 3.50 -24.54 11.10
N LYS A 114 4.47 -25.28 11.67
CA LYS A 114 5.88 -24.86 11.66
C LYS A 114 6.45 -24.81 10.25
N MET A 115 6.13 -25.78 9.40
CA MET A 115 6.59 -25.77 8.00
C MET A 115 6.05 -24.54 7.25
N THR A 116 4.77 -24.22 7.45
CA THR A 116 4.15 -23.01 6.89
C THR A 116 4.85 -21.74 7.36
N ILE A 117 5.17 -21.63 8.66
CA ILE A 117 5.88 -20.46 9.22
C ILE A 117 7.36 -20.40 8.78
N VAL A 118 8.02 -21.53 8.52
CA VAL A 118 9.36 -21.56 7.92
C VAL A 118 9.33 -20.99 6.50
N ASP A 119 8.35 -21.37 5.68
CA ASP A 119 8.17 -20.82 4.34
C ASP A 119 7.81 -19.33 4.38
N PHE A 120 6.99 -18.92 5.35
CA PHE A 120 6.68 -17.52 5.60
C PHE A 120 7.94 -16.73 5.97
N LYS A 121 8.82 -17.26 6.83
CA LYS A 121 10.06 -16.59 7.24
C LYS A 121 10.93 -16.19 6.04
N VAL A 122 11.01 -17.03 5.02
CA VAL A 122 11.76 -16.72 3.79
C VAL A 122 11.16 -15.51 3.09
N LYS A 123 9.84 -15.50 2.89
CA LYS A 123 9.12 -14.39 2.24
C LYS A 123 9.17 -13.11 3.05
N LEU A 124 8.99 -13.20 4.37
CA LEU A 124 9.09 -12.07 5.31
C LEU A 124 10.46 -11.41 5.25
N ASN A 125 11.53 -12.20 5.17
CA ASN A 125 12.89 -11.66 5.07
C ASN A 125 13.15 -10.96 3.73
N LEU A 126 12.62 -11.50 2.63
CA LEU A 126 12.67 -10.84 1.33
C LEU A 126 11.90 -9.52 1.35
N LEU A 127 10.65 -9.55 1.82
CA LEU A 127 9.81 -8.35 1.95
C LEU A 127 10.49 -7.28 2.80
N ALA A 128 11.04 -7.65 3.95
CA ALA A 128 11.75 -6.71 4.83
C ALA A 128 12.98 -6.08 4.18
N LYS A 129 13.70 -6.85 3.35
CA LYS A 129 14.88 -6.34 2.63
C LYS A 129 14.47 -5.34 1.54
N GLU A 130 13.46 -5.67 0.75
CA GLU A 130 12.94 -4.79 -0.31
C GLU A 130 12.40 -3.49 0.30
N LEU A 131 11.48 -3.57 1.27
CA LEU A 131 10.89 -2.41 1.94
C LEU A 131 11.95 -1.55 2.66
N GLY A 132 12.91 -2.15 3.36
CA GLY A 132 13.94 -1.40 4.08
C GLY A 132 14.85 -0.59 3.14
N GLY A 133 15.25 -1.17 2.00
CA GLY A 133 16.04 -0.46 1.00
C GLY A 133 15.23 0.62 0.28
N HIS A 134 13.97 0.32 -0.02
CA HIS A 134 13.02 1.20 -0.66
C HIS A 134 12.72 2.46 0.18
N MET A 135 12.22 2.30 1.41
CA MET A 135 11.87 3.41 2.30
C MET A 135 13.06 4.34 2.56
N LYS A 136 14.30 3.81 2.62
CA LYS A 136 15.50 4.65 2.79
C LYS A 136 15.79 5.52 1.56
N LYS A 137 15.52 5.06 0.35
CA LYS A 137 15.65 5.91 -0.85
C LYS A 137 14.67 7.06 -0.79
N GLU A 138 13.45 6.80 -0.33
CA GLU A 138 12.45 7.82 -0.18
C GLU A 138 12.82 8.85 0.89
N GLU A 139 13.12 8.38 2.10
CA GLU A 139 13.46 9.21 3.26
C GLU A 139 14.70 10.08 3.06
N LEU A 140 15.71 9.54 2.37
CA LEU A 140 17.02 10.19 2.22
C LEU A 140 17.14 11.00 0.93
N ILE A 141 16.35 10.67 -0.10
CA ILE A 141 16.49 11.29 -1.43
C ILE A 141 15.16 11.90 -1.90
N LEU A 142 14.10 11.10 -2.06
CA LEU A 142 12.87 11.55 -2.73
C LEU A 142 12.08 12.55 -1.89
N PHE A 143 11.76 12.23 -0.64
CA PHE A 143 10.99 13.10 0.25
C PHE A 143 11.73 14.42 0.56
N PRO A 144 13.06 14.44 0.84
CA PRO A 144 13.80 15.69 0.94
C PRO A 144 13.73 16.54 -0.34
N PHE A 145 13.76 15.91 -1.51
CA PHE A 145 13.63 16.63 -2.78
C PHE A 145 12.23 17.21 -2.98
N ILE A 146 11.17 16.47 -2.63
CA ILE A 146 9.78 16.97 -2.64
C ILE A 146 9.65 18.21 -1.73
N ARG A 147 10.19 18.16 -0.51
CA ARG A 147 10.20 19.32 0.41
C ARG A 147 10.97 20.51 -0.17
N LYS A 148 12.09 20.28 -0.87
CA LYS A 148 12.84 21.34 -1.58
C LYS A 148 11.98 21.96 -2.69
N MET A 149 11.21 21.17 -3.43
CA MET A 149 10.32 21.67 -4.49
C MET A 149 9.18 22.53 -3.96
N VAL A 150 8.54 22.09 -2.87
CA VAL A 150 7.45 22.83 -2.23
C VAL A 150 7.95 24.19 -1.69
N SER A 151 9.12 24.21 -1.06
CA SER A 151 9.70 25.43 -0.47
C SER A 151 10.33 26.41 -1.49
N ALA A 152 10.61 25.96 -2.71
CA ALA A 152 11.26 26.78 -3.73
C ALA A 152 10.36 27.92 -4.22
N ARG A 153 10.82 29.17 -4.04
CA ARG A 153 10.11 30.39 -4.46
C ARG A 153 10.36 30.80 -5.93
N LYS A 154 11.39 30.24 -6.59
CA LYS A 154 11.80 30.45 -7.99
C LYS A 154 12.34 29.13 -8.58
N GLU A 155 12.80 29.14 -9.84
CA GLU A 155 13.38 28.00 -10.58
C GLU A 155 14.17 27.03 -9.69
N LEU A 156 13.83 25.76 -9.81
CA LEU A 156 14.48 24.68 -9.08
C LEU A 156 15.81 24.34 -9.74
N GLU A 157 16.91 24.28 -8.97
CA GLU A 157 18.14 23.66 -9.48
C GLU A 157 17.85 22.21 -9.89
N ALA A 158 18.19 21.87 -11.12
CA ALA A 158 17.99 20.54 -11.66
C ALA A 158 18.67 19.50 -10.74
N PRO A 159 17.94 18.47 -10.26
CA PRO A 159 18.54 17.44 -9.45
C PRO A 159 19.57 16.65 -10.26
N ARG A 160 20.52 16.00 -9.56
CA ARG A 160 21.58 15.19 -10.19
C ARG A 160 21.05 14.01 -11.01
N PHE A 161 19.81 13.61 -10.77
CA PHE A 161 19.10 12.54 -11.48
C PHE A 161 18.25 13.04 -12.67
N GLY A 162 18.30 14.34 -13.00
CA GLY A 162 17.56 14.94 -14.11
C GLY A 162 16.17 15.38 -13.68
N THR A 163 15.19 14.48 -13.77
CA THR A 163 13.79 14.74 -13.38
C THR A 163 13.36 13.77 -12.28
N VAL A 164 12.36 14.15 -11.49
CA VAL A 164 11.79 13.31 -10.42
C VAL A 164 11.09 12.06 -10.96
N GLN A 165 10.69 12.07 -12.23
CA GLN A 165 10.04 10.93 -12.89
C GLN A 165 10.89 9.65 -12.80
N LYS A 166 12.20 9.71 -13.07
CA LYS A 166 13.05 8.51 -13.10
C LYS A 166 13.16 7.83 -11.72
N PRO A 167 13.43 8.55 -10.62
CA PRO A 167 13.34 7.98 -9.28
C PRO A 167 11.95 7.39 -8.97
N ILE A 168 10.87 8.08 -9.34
CA ILE A 168 9.49 7.61 -9.10
C ILE A 168 9.21 6.31 -9.85
N ASP A 169 9.63 6.19 -11.12
CA ASP A 169 9.43 4.95 -11.90
C ASP A 169 10.14 3.76 -11.22
N MET A 170 11.31 3.99 -10.62
CA MET A 170 12.00 2.98 -9.82
C MET A 170 11.21 2.63 -8.55
N MET A 171 10.63 3.61 -7.85
CA MET A 171 9.82 3.35 -6.64
C MET A 171 8.59 2.50 -6.99
N ILE A 172 7.89 2.83 -8.08
CA ILE A 172 6.74 2.04 -8.56
C ILE A 172 7.15 0.61 -8.92
N HIS A 173 8.31 0.41 -9.53
CA HIS A 173 8.80 -0.95 -9.82
C HIS A 173 9.12 -1.75 -8.54
N GLU A 174 9.68 -1.09 -7.52
CA GLU A 174 9.94 -1.68 -6.21
C GLU A 174 8.61 -2.00 -5.48
N HIS A 175 7.59 -1.16 -5.63
CA HIS A 175 6.23 -1.41 -5.15
C HIS A 175 5.63 -2.67 -5.75
N ASP A 176 5.73 -2.85 -7.07
CA ASP A 176 5.23 -4.06 -7.74
C ASP A 176 5.92 -5.32 -7.19
N THR A 177 7.22 -5.23 -6.92
CA THR A 177 7.98 -6.35 -6.34
C THR A 177 7.48 -6.69 -4.94
N ALA A 178 7.28 -5.69 -4.08
CA ALA A 178 6.71 -5.88 -2.74
C ALA A 178 5.28 -6.46 -2.82
N PHE A 179 4.47 -5.99 -3.77
CA PHE A 179 3.13 -6.51 -4.00
C PHE A 179 3.12 -7.99 -4.38
N GLN A 180 3.99 -8.43 -5.29
CA GLN A 180 4.07 -9.86 -5.65
C GLN A 180 4.41 -10.74 -4.43
N LEU A 181 5.29 -10.27 -3.55
CA LEU A 181 5.60 -10.97 -2.29
C LEU A 181 4.38 -11.03 -1.36
N LEU A 182 3.60 -9.95 -1.25
CA LEU A 182 2.36 -9.95 -0.47
C LEU A 182 1.33 -10.94 -1.03
N VAL A 183 1.18 -11.04 -2.35
CA VAL A 183 0.31 -12.04 -2.99
C VAL A 183 0.73 -13.46 -2.63
N GLU A 184 2.03 -13.75 -2.61
CA GLU A 184 2.52 -15.06 -2.17
C GLU A 184 2.27 -15.33 -0.69
N ILE A 185 2.40 -14.31 0.17
CA ILE A 185 2.12 -14.42 1.61
C ILE A 185 0.62 -14.64 1.87
N ARG A 186 -0.27 -13.91 1.18
CA ARG A 186 -1.73 -14.10 1.25
C ARG A 186 -2.10 -15.55 0.91
N LYS A 187 -1.57 -16.08 -0.20
CA LYS A 187 -1.78 -17.48 -0.61
C LYS A 187 -1.29 -18.46 0.44
N LEU A 188 -0.11 -18.21 1.03
CA LEU A 188 0.45 -19.06 2.08
C LEU A 188 -0.45 -19.14 3.32
N PHE A 189 -1.14 -18.03 3.65
CA PHE A 189 -2.06 -17.95 4.79
C PHE A 189 -3.54 -18.04 4.41
N ASN A 190 -3.88 -18.57 3.23
CA ASN A 190 -5.26 -18.71 2.77
C ASN A 190 -6.05 -17.39 2.91
N ASP A 191 -5.47 -16.29 2.45
CA ASP A 191 -5.96 -14.91 2.57
C ASP A 191 -6.16 -14.46 4.02
N TYR A 192 -5.23 -14.85 4.89
CA TYR A 192 -5.25 -14.59 6.33
C TYR A 192 -6.49 -15.12 7.05
N LYS A 193 -7.09 -16.21 6.54
CA LYS A 193 -8.19 -16.89 7.21
C LYS A 193 -7.67 -17.66 8.42
N ILE A 194 -8.34 -17.46 9.54
CA ILE A 194 -8.03 -18.19 10.78
C ILE A 194 -8.87 -19.47 10.80
N GLU A 195 -8.18 -20.61 10.84
CA GLU A 195 -8.79 -21.94 10.93
C GLU A 195 -8.96 -22.33 12.41
N SER A 196 -9.99 -23.13 12.70
CA SER A 196 -10.36 -23.45 14.10
C SER A 196 -9.31 -24.24 14.88
N ASP A 197 -8.39 -24.89 14.19
CA ASP A 197 -7.27 -25.68 14.73
C ASP A 197 -5.93 -24.92 14.67
N MET A 198 -5.95 -23.64 14.28
CA MET A 198 -4.75 -22.81 14.28
C MET A 198 -4.26 -22.56 15.71
N ASN A 199 -2.97 -22.79 15.96
CA ASN A 199 -2.36 -22.43 17.23
C ASN A 199 -2.46 -20.91 17.46
N SER A 200 -2.71 -20.48 18.69
CA SER A 200 -2.91 -19.06 19.02
C SER A 200 -1.71 -18.16 18.69
N GLU A 201 -0.48 -18.66 18.78
CA GLU A 201 0.72 -17.92 18.38
C GLU A 201 0.81 -17.78 16.86
N CYS A 202 0.45 -18.84 16.13
CA CYS A 202 0.35 -18.81 14.66
C CYS A 202 -0.74 -17.81 14.22
N GLU A 203 -1.92 -17.84 14.85
CA GLU A 203 -2.99 -16.87 14.62
C GLU A 203 -2.50 -15.44 14.82
N ASN A 204 -1.76 -15.18 15.90
CA ASN A 204 -1.18 -13.85 16.15
C ASN A 204 -0.21 -13.42 15.03
N ILE A 205 0.62 -14.33 14.51
CA ILE A 205 1.51 -14.04 13.37
C ILE A 205 0.70 -13.70 12.12
N VAL A 206 -0.33 -14.50 11.80
CA VAL A 206 -1.20 -14.31 10.63
C VAL A 206 -1.93 -12.97 10.72
N LEU A 207 -2.53 -12.64 11.87
CA LEU A 207 -3.22 -11.37 12.09
C LEU A 207 -2.27 -10.17 12.04
N LYS A 208 -1.07 -10.28 12.61
CA LYS A 208 -0.07 -9.21 12.54
C LYS A 208 0.39 -8.98 11.10
N MET A 209 0.60 -10.05 10.33
CA MET A 209 0.94 -9.95 8.91
C MET A 209 -0.20 -9.35 8.10
N LYS A 210 -1.47 -9.67 8.41
CA LYS A 210 -2.63 -9.03 7.81
C LYS A 210 -2.65 -7.52 8.08
N CYS A 211 -2.36 -7.09 9.31
CA CYS A 211 -2.27 -5.66 9.62
C CYS A 211 -1.15 -4.97 8.83
N LEU A 212 0.02 -5.60 8.69
CA LEU A 212 1.12 -5.08 7.87
C LEU A 212 0.72 -4.96 6.40
N ASP A 213 0.10 -5.99 5.84
CA ASP A 213 -0.38 -5.98 4.46
C ASP A 213 -1.39 -4.84 4.24
N CYS A 214 -2.42 -4.71 5.09
CA CYS A 214 -3.40 -3.63 4.97
C CYS A 214 -2.76 -2.23 5.04
N ASP A 215 -1.79 -2.01 5.93
CA ASP A 215 -1.09 -0.73 6.03
C ASP A 215 -0.26 -0.45 4.77
N LEU A 216 0.47 -1.45 4.26
CA LEU A 216 1.26 -1.32 3.03
C LEU A 216 0.38 -0.99 1.82
N GLN A 217 -0.81 -1.58 1.70
CA GLN A 217 -1.74 -1.22 0.63
C GLN A 217 -2.15 0.26 0.70
N HIS A 218 -2.40 0.78 1.90
CA HIS A 218 -2.73 2.19 2.08
C HIS A 218 -1.52 3.09 1.81
N HIS A 219 -0.35 2.75 2.31
CA HIS A 219 0.91 3.43 2.05
C HIS A 219 1.16 3.56 0.54
N LEU A 220 1.20 2.42 -0.16
CA LEU A 220 1.43 2.36 -1.61
C LEU A 220 0.40 3.19 -2.38
N HIS A 221 -0.86 3.18 -1.93
CA HIS A 221 -1.90 3.98 -2.54
C HIS A 221 -1.64 5.49 -2.42
N LEU A 222 -1.25 5.97 -1.24
CA LEU A 222 -0.91 7.38 -1.01
C LEU A 222 0.26 7.81 -1.91
N GLU A 223 1.23 6.95 -2.13
CA GLU A 223 2.38 7.25 -2.97
C GLU A 223 2.05 7.21 -4.45
N ASN A 224 1.59 6.06 -4.94
CA ASN A 224 1.37 5.81 -6.36
C ASN A 224 0.28 6.70 -6.96
N ASN A 225 -0.77 7.00 -6.18
CA ASN A 225 -1.96 7.66 -6.70
C ASN A 225 -2.08 9.12 -6.28
N ILE A 226 -1.34 9.57 -5.24
CA ILE A 226 -1.44 10.95 -4.75
C ILE A 226 -0.08 11.65 -4.79
N LEU A 227 0.90 11.19 -4.01
CA LEU A 227 2.17 11.90 -3.83
C LEU A 227 2.98 11.95 -5.13
N PHE A 228 3.19 10.82 -5.80
CA PHE A 228 4.04 10.75 -6.98
C PHE A 228 3.47 11.51 -8.18
N PRO A 229 2.19 11.35 -8.58
CA PRO A 229 1.63 12.10 -9.70
C PRO A 229 1.70 13.62 -9.48
N LYS A 230 1.37 14.09 -8.27
CA LYS A 230 1.41 15.52 -7.93
C LYS A 230 2.83 16.05 -7.84
N THR A 231 3.79 15.22 -7.43
CA THR A 231 5.22 15.56 -7.43
C THR A 231 5.73 15.82 -8.85
N VAL A 232 5.37 14.96 -9.80
CA VAL A 232 5.72 15.14 -11.23
C VAL A 232 5.08 16.40 -11.79
N GLU A 233 3.81 16.68 -11.46
CA GLU A 233 3.11 17.89 -11.88
C GLU A 233 3.78 19.16 -11.33
N LEU A 234 4.15 19.16 -10.04
CA LEU A 234 4.82 20.29 -9.41
C LEU A 234 6.18 20.59 -10.07
N GLU A 235 6.99 19.56 -10.36
CA GLU A 235 8.27 19.74 -11.05
C GLU A 235 8.07 20.39 -12.42
N LYS A 236 7.11 19.91 -13.22
CA LYS A 236 6.79 20.50 -14.54
C LYS A 236 6.45 21.98 -14.42
N ASN A 237 5.57 22.35 -13.49
CA ASN A 237 5.15 23.73 -13.29
C ASN A 237 6.29 24.65 -12.83
N LYS A 238 7.28 24.13 -12.10
CA LYS A 238 8.45 24.87 -11.60
C LYS A 238 9.60 24.99 -12.63
N VAL A 239 9.65 24.13 -13.64
CA VAL A 239 10.64 24.17 -14.73
C VAL A 239 10.15 25.05 -15.89
N THR A 240 8.83 25.20 -16.07
CA THR A 240 8.25 26.06 -17.13
C THR A 240 7.96 27.51 -16.69
N SER A 241 8.29 27.89 -15.46
CA SER A 241 8.01 29.22 -14.87
C SER A 241 9.27 29.96 -14.49
#